data_AF-A0A846PJ64-F1
#
_entry.id   AF-A0A846PJ64-F1
#
_cell.length_a   1.000
_cell.length_b   1.000
_cell.length_c   1.000
_cell.angle_alpha   90.00
_cell.angle_beta   90.00
_cell.angle_gamma   90.00
#
_symmetry.space_group_name_H-M   'P 1'
#
loop_
_entity.id
_entity.type
_entity.pdbx_description
1 polymer ?
#
loop_
_entity_poly.entity_id
_entity_poly.type
_entity_poly.pdbx_seq_one_letter_code
_entity_poly.pdbx_strand_id
1 'polypeptide(L)'
;EGIGGTEETDIAISVSPTPSELEAEFKRSLTQDRRPSISTENKTWTGPTPEEEEKMREYERETITKLLKKPQHVEKGHKKVSYIKTEGEEESMLREFLLEQYRGHCQVCYEKLDLGPDKNPYFEIHRLIKKHRLYGEWSNQEFNILCLCPNCHALMNYGGRDLRELFNKAKRVAKGEDAPEEVDERGGDFYITPIIIASKQRELFHSPFHMAKI
;
A
#
# COMPACT_ATOMS: atom_id res chain seq x y z
N GLU A 1 65.06 -28.90 -29.15
CA GLU A 1 64.79 -27.58 -29.75
C GLU A 1 63.84 -27.79 -30.93
N GLY A 2 62.70 -27.14 -31.16
CA GLY A 2 61.81 -26.21 -30.46
C GLY A 2 60.52 -26.19 -31.32
N ILE A 3 59.34 -26.50 -30.76
CA ILE A 3 58.24 -25.58 -30.38
C ILE A 3 57.83 -24.55 -31.45
N GLY A 4 56.54 -24.58 -31.81
CA GLY A 4 55.77 -23.52 -32.47
C GLY A 4 54.61 -24.14 -33.26
N GLY A 5 53.32 -24.01 -32.91
CA GLY A 5 52.62 -23.00 -32.12
C GLY A 5 51.44 -22.53 -32.96
N THR A 6 50.33 -23.26 -32.94
CA THR A 6 49.05 -22.82 -33.53
C THR A 6 48.19 -22.22 -32.42
N GLU A 7 48.01 -20.91 -32.47
CA GLU A 7 47.09 -20.16 -31.60
C GLU A 7 45.65 -20.43 -32.05
N GLU A 8 44.91 -21.22 -31.26
CA GLU A 8 43.45 -21.28 -31.33
C GLU A 8 42.90 -20.25 -30.33
N THR A 9 42.13 -19.29 -30.85
CA THR A 9 41.46 -18.26 -30.07
C THR A 9 40.28 -18.87 -29.33
N ASP A 10 40.39 -18.97 -28.00
CA ASP A 10 39.31 -19.38 -27.09
C ASP A 10 38.16 -18.38 -27.14
N ILE A 11 37.07 -18.80 -27.78
CA ILE A 11 35.76 -18.15 -27.70
C ILE A 11 35.16 -18.57 -26.35
N ALA A 12 35.05 -17.62 -25.42
CA ALA A 12 34.37 -17.82 -24.15
C ALA A 12 32.87 -18.08 -24.38
N ILE A 13 32.51 -19.37 -24.43
CA ILE A 13 31.12 -19.83 -24.44
C ILE A 13 30.57 -19.66 -23.03
N SER A 14 29.57 -18.78 -22.88
CA SER A 14 28.78 -18.67 -21.66
C SER A 14 27.97 -19.95 -21.47
N VAL A 15 28.50 -20.86 -20.65
CA VAL A 15 27.82 -22.09 -20.27
C VAL A 15 26.61 -21.69 -19.43
N SER A 16 25.41 -22.01 -19.94
CA SER A 16 24.18 -21.88 -19.18
C SER A 16 24.21 -22.86 -18.01
N PRO A 17 23.74 -22.45 -16.81
CA PRO A 17 23.85 -23.27 -15.62
C PRO A 17 23.10 -24.58 -15.81
N THR A 18 23.74 -25.67 -15.42
CA THR A 18 23.18 -27.02 -15.51
C THR A 18 21.94 -27.14 -14.61
N PRO A 19 20.98 -28.03 -14.93
CA PRO A 19 19.76 -28.20 -14.13
C PRO A 19 20.03 -28.50 -12.64
N SER A 20 21.17 -29.13 -12.34
CA SER A 20 21.62 -29.40 -10.96
C SER A 20 22.10 -28.13 -10.22
N GLU A 21 22.65 -27.15 -10.92
CA GLU A 21 23.08 -25.88 -10.34
C GLU A 21 21.88 -25.00 -10.01
N LEU A 22 20.89 -24.95 -10.90
CA LEU A 22 19.62 -24.27 -10.64
C LEU A 22 18.84 -24.91 -9.48
N GLU A 23 18.84 -26.24 -9.37
CA GLU A 23 18.22 -26.93 -8.23
C GLU A 23 18.93 -26.61 -6.91
N ALA A 24 20.25 -26.45 -6.94
CA ALA A 24 21.05 -26.08 -5.77
C ALA A 24 20.89 -24.60 -5.38
N GLU A 25 20.70 -23.68 -6.33
CA GLU A 25 20.34 -22.29 -6.04
C GLU A 25 18.92 -22.18 -5.49
N PHE A 26 17.98 -22.91 -6.07
CA PHE A 26 16.59 -22.96 -5.61
C PHE A 26 16.50 -23.47 -4.18
N LYS A 27 17.20 -24.56 -3.84
CA LYS A 27 17.25 -25.09 -2.47
C LYS A 27 17.88 -24.11 -1.47
N ARG A 28 18.86 -23.32 -1.88
CA ARG A 28 19.48 -22.26 -1.05
C ARG A 28 18.55 -21.06 -0.83
N SER A 29 17.74 -20.70 -1.82
CA SER A 29 16.72 -19.66 -1.70
C SER A 29 15.58 -20.02 -0.74
N LEU A 30 15.32 -21.31 -0.50
CA LEU A 30 14.24 -21.77 0.37
C LEU A 30 14.60 -21.70 1.87
N THR A 31 15.87 -21.52 2.21
CA THR A 31 16.34 -21.34 3.59
C THR A 31 16.93 -19.96 3.76
N GLN A 32 16.08 -18.98 4.07
CA GLN A 32 16.55 -17.66 4.49
C GLN A 32 16.95 -17.74 5.96
N ASP A 33 18.25 -17.82 6.24
CA ASP A 33 18.76 -17.78 7.60
C ASP A 33 18.26 -16.52 8.31
N ARG A 34 17.65 -16.72 9.47
CA ARG A 34 17.21 -15.64 10.38
C ARG A 34 18.43 -14.77 10.66
N ARG A 35 18.35 -13.46 10.41
CA ARG A 35 19.43 -12.53 10.81
C ARG A 35 19.78 -12.79 12.28
N PRO A 36 21.07 -12.98 12.63
CA PRO A 36 21.44 -13.18 14.02
C PRO A 36 21.00 -11.97 14.83
N SER A 37 20.51 -12.24 16.04
CA SER A 37 20.23 -11.19 17.02
C SER A 37 21.50 -10.40 17.29
N ILE A 38 21.37 -9.06 17.33
CA ILE A 38 22.42 -8.14 17.77
C ILE A 38 23.07 -8.68 19.05
N SER A 39 24.38 -8.92 19.00
CA SER A 39 25.18 -9.39 20.13
C SER A 39 25.11 -8.38 21.27
N THR A 40 24.80 -8.83 22.48
CA THR A 40 24.67 -8.01 23.70
C THR A 40 25.99 -7.86 24.44
N GLU A 41 27.11 -7.86 23.71
CA GLU A 41 28.45 -7.76 24.30
C GLU A 41 29.12 -6.50 23.75
N ASN A 42 29.47 -5.61 24.68
CA ASN A 42 30.05 -4.26 24.50
C ASN A 42 29.03 -3.10 24.51
N LYS A 43 28.42 -2.84 25.67
CA LYS A 43 27.92 -1.49 26.01
C LYS A 43 29.10 -0.58 26.36
N THR A 44 29.88 -0.20 25.35
CA THR A 44 30.69 1.02 25.43
C THR A 44 29.84 2.13 24.83
N TRP A 45 29.50 3.14 25.62
CA TRP A 45 28.74 4.30 25.18
C TRP A 45 29.44 4.96 23.99
N THR A 46 28.87 4.85 22.79
CA THR A 46 29.33 5.50 21.55
C THR A 46 28.62 6.84 21.32
N GLY A 47 28.16 7.49 22.40
CA GLY A 47 27.59 8.82 22.30
C GLY A 47 28.68 9.88 22.18
N PRO A 48 28.38 11.03 21.56
CA PRO A 48 29.30 12.16 21.51
C PRO A 48 29.68 12.57 22.93
N THR A 49 30.96 12.87 23.13
CA THR A 49 31.44 13.46 24.37
C THR A 49 30.80 14.84 24.58
N PRO A 50 30.71 15.36 25.82
CA PRO A 50 30.08 16.66 26.08
C PRO A 50 30.64 17.82 25.23
N GLU A 51 31.94 17.77 24.90
CA GLU A 51 32.59 18.75 24.02
C GLU A 51 32.18 18.61 22.54
N GLU A 52 31.95 17.38 22.07
CA GLU A 52 31.43 17.13 20.72
C GLU A 52 29.97 17.54 20.62
N GLU A 53 29.16 17.32 21.66
CA GLU A 53 27.77 17.76 21.73
C GLU A 53 27.66 19.30 21.72
N GLU A 54 28.58 20.00 22.37
CA GLU A 54 28.62 21.46 22.35
C GLU A 54 28.98 22.02 20.97
N LYS A 55 29.97 21.42 20.30
CA LYS A 55 30.33 21.75 18.90
C LYS A 55 29.18 21.49 17.92
N MET A 56 28.44 20.39 18.11
CA MET A 56 27.25 20.11 17.30
C MET A 56 26.16 21.16 17.52
N ARG A 57 25.89 21.55 18.78
CA ARG A 57 24.91 22.59 19.09
C ARG A 57 25.30 23.95 18.52
N GLU A 58 26.58 24.29 18.53
CA GLU A 58 27.08 25.54 17.94
C GLU A 58 26.91 25.53 16.40
N TYR A 59 27.29 24.42 15.75
CA TYR A 59 27.09 24.24 14.31
C TYR A 59 25.61 24.33 13.90
N GLU A 60 24.71 23.73 14.68
CA GLU A 60 23.26 23.80 14.45
C GLU A 60 22.74 25.24 14.57
N ARG A 61 23.16 25.98 15.61
CA ARG A 61 22.79 27.39 15.81
C ARG A 61 23.26 28.27 14.66
N GLU A 62 24.49 28.06 14.19
CA GLU A 62 25.01 28.77 13.02
C GLU A 62 24.23 28.44 11.74
N THR A 63 23.84 27.19 11.57
CA THR A 63 23.10 26.74 10.39
C THR A 63 21.71 27.36 10.35
N ILE A 64 21.00 27.36 11.48
CA ILE A 64 19.67 27.96 11.62
C ILE A 64 19.74 29.48 11.37
N THR A 65 20.74 30.17 11.93
CA THR A 65 20.91 31.61 11.71
C THR A 65 21.24 31.97 10.27
N LYS A 66 22.01 31.13 9.54
CA LYS A 66 22.27 31.30 8.10
C LYS A 66 20.99 31.10 7.26
N LEU A 67 20.10 30.19 7.64
CA LEU A 67 18.82 29.98 6.94
C LEU A 67 17.84 31.14 7.15
N LEU A 68 17.75 31.68 8.37
CA LEU A 68 16.87 32.81 8.69
C LEU A 68 17.29 34.12 8.00
N LYS A 69 18.59 34.29 7.70
CA LYS A 69 19.12 35.49 7.02
C LYS A 69 19.02 35.47 5.50
N LYS A 70 18.63 34.35 4.87
CA LYS A 70 18.45 34.30 3.41
C LYS A 70 17.13 34.99 3.02
N PRO A 71 17.14 36.05 2.20
CA PRO A 71 15.92 36.65 1.69
C PRO A 71 15.16 35.61 0.83
N GLN A 72 13.86 35.45 1.08
CA GLN A 72 13.00 34.55 0.31
C GLN A 72 12.75 35.16 -1.07
N HIS A 73 13.66 34.92 -2.01
CA HIS A 73 13.44 35.22 -3.42
C HIS A 73 12.43 34.18 -3.97
N VAL A 74 11.20 34.61 -4.25
CA VAL A 74 10.16 33.75 -4.84
C VAL A 74 10.46 33.60 -6.34
N GLU A 75 11.38 32.70 -6.67
CA GLU A 75 11.55 32.25 -8.04
C GLU A 75 10.42 31.27 -8.40
N LYS A 76 9.60 31.66 -9.38
CA LYS A 76 8.65 30.77 -10.07
C LYS A 76 9.42 29.72 -10.88
N GLY A 77 10.03 28.76 -10.19
CA GLY A 77 10.63 27.57 -10.78
C GLY A 77 9.71 26.37 -10.57
N HIS A 78 9.38 25.64 -11.64
CA HIS A 78 8.70 24.35 -11.55
C HIS A 78 9.57 23.38 -10.76
N LYS A 79 9.36 23.29 -9.44
CA LYS A 79 10.04 22.30 -8.60
C LYS A 79 9.46 20.93 -8.90
N LYS A 80 10.30 20.01 -9.38
CA LYS A 80 10.00 18.56 -9.31
C LYS A 80 9.79 18.22 -7.84
N VAL A 81 8.54 18.03 -7.45
CA VAL A 81 8.17 17.61 -6.11
C VAL A 81 8.68 16.18 -5.94
N SER A 82 9.74 16.01 -5.16
CA SER A 82 10.09 14.70 -4.62
C SER A 82 8.96 14.30 -3.67
N TYR A 83 8.17 13.30 -4.05
CA TYR A 83 7.16 12.69 -3.20
C TYR A 83 7.87 12.12 -1.95
N ILE A 84 7.81 12.84 -0.85
CA ILE A 84 8.05 12.25 0.47
C ILE A 84 6.84 11.37 0.74
N LYS A 85 7.11 10.10 1.04
CA LYS A 85 6.21 8.96 1.00
C LYS A 85 5.30 8.94 2.24
N THR A 86 4.40 9.92 2.38
CA THR A 86 3.33 9.92 3.40
C THR A 86 2.20 8.92 3.06
N GLU A 87 2.26 8.31 1.88
CA GLU A 87 1.21 7.44 1.34
C GLU A 87 1.03 6.13 2.12
N GLY A 88 2.09 5.64 2.79
CA GLY A 88 2.06 4.35 3.48
C GLY A 88 1.25 4.36 4.79
N GLU A 89 1.32 5.45 5.56
CA GLU A 89 0.64 5.53 6.87
C GLU A 89 -0.88 5.70 6.71
N GLU A 90 -1.31 6.56 5.77
CA GLU A 90 -2.74 6.75 5.48
C GLU A 90 -3.39 5.48 4.91
N GLU A 91 -2.69 4.77 4.02
CA GLU A 91 -3.21 3.52 3.46
C GLU A 91 -3.31 2.42 4.53
N SER A 92 -2.44 2.42 5.54
CA SER A 92 -2.55 1.52 6.69
C SER A 92 -3.82 1.78 7.48
N MET A 93 -4.12 3.05 7.83
CA MET A 93 -5.34 3.39 8.58
C MET A 93 -6.61 3.01 7.81
N LEU A 94 -6.65 3.24 6.50
CA LEU A 94 -7.76 2.86 5.65
C LEU A 94 -7.92 1.33 5.56
N ARG A 95 -6.80 0.60 5.52
CA ARG A 95 -6.80 -0.86 5.53
C ARG A 95 -7.32 -1.41 6.84
N GLU A 96 -6.90 -0.84 7.97
CA GLU A 96 -7.35 -1.21 9.31
C GLU A 96 -8.86 -0.96 9.46
N PHE A 97 -9.35 0.20 9.01
CA PHE A 97 -10.78 0.49 8.97
C PHE A 97 -11.57 -0.56 8.18
N LEU A 98 -11.13 -0.89 6.96
CA LEU A 98 -11.81 -1.90 6.14
C LEU A 98 -11.75 -3.30 6.78
N LEU A 99 -10.65 -3.64 7.44
CA LEU A 99 -10.50 -4.89 8.15
C LEU A 99 -11.45 -4.97 9.35
N GLU A 100 -11.62 -3.89 10.11
CA GLU A 100 -12.56 -3.81 11.22
C GLU A 100 -14.01 -3.96 10.75
N GLN A 101 -14.39 -3.25 9.68
CA GLN A 101 -15.77 -3.20 9.20
C GLN A 101 -16.20 -4.46 8.44
N TYR A 102 -15.29 -5.06 7.65
CA TYR A 102 -15.65 -6.17 6.75
C TYR A 102 -14.90 -7.47 7.05
N ARG A 103 -13.97 -7.48 8.02
CA ARG A 103 -13.19 -8.68 8.41
C ARG A 103 -12.48 -9.33 7.22
N GLY A 104 -12.13 -8.54 6.21
CA GLY A 104 -11.51 -9.01 4.97
C GLY A 104 -12.46 -9.63 3.93
N HIS A 105 -13.77 -9.56 4.13
CA HIS A 105 -14.76 -10.05 3.16
C HIS A 105 -14.98 -9.00 2.06
N CYS A 106 -15.20 -9.47 0.84
CA CYS A 106 -15.51 -8.59 -0.28
C CYS A 106 -16.89 -7.92 -0.11
N GLN A 107 -16.97 -6.61 -0.32
CA GLN A 107 -18.24 -5.87 -0.26
C GLN A 107 -19.22 -6.22 -1.39
N VAL A 108 -18.77 -6.90 -2.44
CA VAL A 108 -19.63 -7.30 -3.57
C VAL A 108 -20.00 -8.78 -3.46
N CYS A 109 -19.02 -9.68 -3.40
CA CYS A 109 -19.27 -11.12 -3.45
C CYS A 109 -19.19 -11.84 -2.10
N TYR A 110 -18.90 -11.11 -1.01
CA TYR A 110 -18.70 -11.64 0.35
C TYR A 110 -17.55 -12.63 0.54
N GLU A 111 -16.92 -13.12 -0.53
CA GLU A 111 -15.77 -14.01 -0.44
C GLU A 111 -14.63 -13.42 0.41
N LYS A 112 -14.01 -14.28 1.24
CA LYS A 112 -12.87 -13.94 2.10
C LYS A 112 -11.66 -14.76 1.68
N LEU A 113 -10.58 -14.09 1.30
CA LEU A 113 -9.36 -14.76 0.89
C LEU A 113 -8.34 -14.77 2.03
N ASP A 114 -8.22 -15.88 2.74
CA ASP A 114 -7.21 -16.03 3.81
C ASP A 114 -5.91 -16.58 3.21
N LEU A 115 -4.84 -15.78 3.26
CA LEU A 115 -3.53 -16.13 2.72
C LEU A 115 -2.53 -16.45 3.85
N GLY A 116 -1.66 -17.41 3.59
CA GLY A 116 -0.57 -17.81 4.48
C GLY A 116 -1.00 -18.76 5.61
N PRO A 117 -0.03 -19.28 6.39
CA PRO A 117 -0.28 -20.21 7.48
C PRO A 117 -1.11 -19.57 8.61
N ASP A 118 -0.99 -18.25 8.79
CA ASP A 118 -1.68 -17.48 9.84
C ASP A 118 -3.11 -17.07 9.46
N LYS A 119 -3.60 -17.48 8.28
CA LYS A 119 -4.92 -17.11 7.74
C LYS A 119 -5.16 -15.60 7.72
N ASN A 120 -4.18 -14.84 7.24
CA ASN A 120 -4.31 -13.39 7.18
C ASN A 120 -5.25 -13.00 6.02
N PRO A 121 -6.36 -12.28 6.28
CA PRO A 121 -7.28 -11.87 5.22
C PRO A 121 -6.60 -10.93 4.22
N TYR A 122 -6.68 -11.32 2.95
CA TYR A 122 -6.21 -10.53 1.83
C TYR A 122 -7.37 -9.92 1.05
N PHE A 123 -7.31 -8.60 0.91
CA PHE A 123 -8.20 -7.82 0.08
C PHE A 123 -7.44 -6.62 -0.51
N GLU A 124 -7.98 -6.10 -1.60
CA GLU A 124 -7.50 -4.93 -2.32
C GLU A 124 -8.40 -3.73 -2.02
N ILE A 125 -7.77 -2.57 -1.80
CA ILE A 125 -8.48 -1.32 -1.53
C ILE A 125 -8.79 -0.65 -2.86
N HIS A 126 -10.07 -0.62 -3.22
CA HIS A 126 -10.52 0.06 -4.43
C HIS A 126 -10.93 1.51 -4.12
N ARG A 127 -10.31 2.49 -4.76
CA ARG A 127 -10.76 3.89 -4.66
C ARG A 127 -11.84 4.19 -5.70
N LEU A 128 -13.01 4.65 -5.26
CA LEU A 128 -14.12 5.05 -6.15
C LEU A 128 -13.67 6.17 -7.08
N ILE A 129 -13.01 7.19 -6.54
CA ILE A 129 -12.40 8.27 -7.30
C ILE A 129 -10.89 8.22 -7.06
N LYS A 130 -10.13 8.13 -8.16
CA LYS A 130 -8.67 8.04 -8.12
C LYS A 130 -8.08 9.33 -7.53
N LYS A 131 -7.08 9.19 -6.65
CA LYS A 131 -6.39 10.27 -5.93
C LYS A 131 -5.93 11.43 -6.83
N HIS A 132 -5.42 11.15 -8.03
CA HIS A 132 -4.99 12.20 -8.97
C HIS A 132 -6.14 13.11 -9.50
N ARG A 133 -7.40 12.70 -9.33
CA ARG A 133 -8.58 13.47 -9.73
C ARG A 133 -9.20 14.27 -8.59
N LEU A 134 -8.81 13.99 -7.34
CA LEU A 134 -9.27 14.70 -6.15
C LEU A 134 -8.05 15.29 -5.45
N TYR A 135 -7.85 16.60 -5.57
CA TYR A 135 -6.93 17.31 -4.69
C TYR A 135 -7.62 17.50 -3.33
N GLY A 136 -7.01 17.02 -2.24
CA GLY A 136 -7.43 17.30 -0.86
C GLY A 136 -8.19 16.17 -0.13
N GLU A 137 -8.96 16.57 0.90
CA GLU A 137 -9.63 15.70 1.90
C GLU A 137 -10.55 14.62 1.32
N TRP A 138 -11.22 14.90 0.20
CA TRP A 138 -12.15 13.96 -0.45
C TRP A 138 -11.48 12.70 -0.97
N SER A 139 -10.16 12.73 -1.22
CA SER A 139 -9.44 11.57 -1.75
C SER A 139 -9.29 10.44 -0.74
N ASN A 140 -9.29 10.76 0.56
CA ASN A 140 -8.95 9.88 1.67
C ASN A 140 -10.12 9.61 2.64
N GLN A 141 -11.35 10.02 2.31
CA GLN A 141 -12.51 9.64 3.09
C GLN A 141 -12.77 8.13 3.00
N GLU A 142 -13.21 7.56 4.11
CA GLU A 142 -13.56 6.15 4.23
C GLU A 142 -14.65 5.75 3.23
N PHE A 143 -15.57 6.66 2.88
CA PHE A 143 -16.59 6.44 1.85
C PHE A 143 -16.00 6.28 0.43
N ASN A 144 -14.81 6.80 0.15
CA ASN A 144 -14.17 6.70 -1.17
C ASN A 144 -13.45 5.36 -1.40
N ILE A 145 -13.36 4.49 -0.39
CA ILE A 145 -12.64 3.21 -0.50
C ILE A 145 -13.58 2.02 -0.40
N LEU A 146 -13.26 0.93 -1.09
CA LEU A 146 -13.96 -0.34 -0.96
C LEU A 146 -12.98 -1.49 -0.64
N CYS A 147 -13.45 -2.45 0.15
CA CYS A 147 -12.83 -3.74 0.40
C CYS A 147 -13.28 -4.75 -0.66
N LEU A 148 -12.42 -5.06 -1.64
CA LEU A 148 -12.74 -5.99 -2.72
C LEU A 148 -11.75 -7.16 -2.76
N CYS A 149 -12.24 -8.33 -3.17
CA CYS A 149 -11.36 -9.43 -3.57
C CYS A 149 -10.66 -9.08 -4.91
N PRO A 150 -9.54 -9.76 -5.26
CA PRO A 150 -8.80 -9.46 -6.48
C PRO A 150 -9.65 -9.50 -7.75
N ASN A 151 -10.60 -10.45 -7.80
CA ASN A 151 -11.52 -10.59 -8.94
C ASN A 151 -12.47 -9.39 -9.05
N CYS A 152 -13.15 -9.02 -7.96
CA CYS A 152 -14.05 -7.87 -7.97
C CYS A 152 -13.30 -6.56 -8.19
N HIS A 153 -12.08 -6.42 -7.67
CA HIS A 153 -11.22 -5.26 -7.91
C HIS A 153 -10.84 -5.13 -9.39
N ALA A 154 -10.42 -6.22 -10.03
CA ALA A 154 -10.14 -6.24 -11.46
C ALA A 154 -11.38 -5.89 -12.29
N LEU A 155 -12.54 -6.47 -11.96
CA LEU A 155 -13.81 -6.17 -12.64
C LEU A 155 -14.22 -4.69 -12.47
N MET A 156 -14.00 -4.12 -11.28
CA MET A 156 -14.32 -2.72 -11.00
C MET A 156 -13.41 -1.75 -11.78
N ASN A 157 -12.15 -2.12 -12.01
CA ASN A 157 -11.18 -1.30 -12.75
C ASN A 157 -11.31 -1.42 -14.26
N TYR A 158 -11.53 -2.64 -14.78
CA TYR A 158 -11.41 -2.94 -16.21
C TYR A 158 -12.71 -3.43 -16.86
N GLY A 159 -13.65 -3.96 -16.08
CA GLY A 159 -14.92 -4.50 -16.59
C GLY A 159 -15.95 -3.43 -16.95
N GLY A 160 -15.71 -2.16 -16.61
CA GLY A 160 -16.72 -1.12 -16.66
C GLY A 160 -17.69 -1.21 -15.48
N ARG A 161 -18.12 -0.06 -14.99
CA ARG A 161 -18.95 0.05 -13.78
C ARG A 161 -19.95 1.19 -13.86
N ASP A 162 -21.09 1.00 -13.23
CA ASP A 162 -22.06 2.05 -12.92
C ASP A 162 -22.37 2.04 -11.43
N LEU A 163 -22.02 3.13 -10.76
CA LEU A 163 -22.15 3.32 -9.32
C LEU A 163 -23.03 4.53 -8.97
N ARG A 164 -23.83 5.03 -9.93
CA ARG A 164 -24.68 6.22 -9.70
C ARG A 164 -25.64 6.05 -8.52
N GLU A 165 -26.19 4.84 -8.37
CA GLU A 165 -27.10 4.51 -7.28
C GLU A 165 -26.43 4.53 -5.90
N LEU A 166 -25.11 4.30 -5.81
CA LEU A 166 -24.37 4.44 -4.55
C LEU A 166 -24.43 5.86 -4.03
N PHE A 167 -24.22 6.84 -4.92
CA PHE A 167 -24.28 8.25 -4.54
C PHE A 167 -25.71 8.69 -4.17
N ASN A 168 -26.72 8.14 -4.85
CA ASN A 168 -28.12 8.40 -4.53
C ASN A 168 -28.49 7.80 -3.15
N LYS A 169 -28.08 6.56 -2.86
CA LYS A 169 -28.26 5.92 -1.55
C LYS A 169 -27.56 6.71 -0.45
N ALA A 170 -26.30 7.08 -0.66
CA ALA A 170 -25.52 7.90 0.26
C ALA A 170 -26.25 9.22 0.65
N LYS A 171 -26.82 9.92 -0.33
CA LYS A 171 -27.62 11.14 -0.07
C LYS A 171 -28.88 10.88 0.76
N ARG A 172 -29.58 9.78 0.52
CA ARG A 172 -30.79 9.42 1.28
C ARG A 172 -30.43 9.05 2.72
N VAL A 173 -29.34 8.31 2.91
CA VAL A 173 -28.79 7.99 4.24
C VAL A 173 -28.39 9.27 4.99
N ALA A 174 -27.71 10.21 4.34
CA ALA A 174 -27.34 11.48 4.96
C ALA A 174 -28.54 12.33 5.41
N LYS A 175 -29.71 12.14 4.79
CA LYS A 175 -30.98 12.78 5.19
C LYS A 175 -31.78 11.97 6.22
N GLY A 176 -31.34 10.76 6.56
CA GLY A 176 -32.10 9.84 7.41
C GLY A 176 -33.32 9.21 6.73
N GLU A 177 -33.37 9.21 5.39
CA GLU A 177 -34.49 8.65 4.62
C GLU A 177 -34.36 7.12 4.39
N ASP A 178 -33.15 6.58 4.55
CA ASP A 178 -32.84 5.15 4.37
C ASP A 178 -32.31 4.57 5.69
N ALA A 179 -32.81 3.40 6.06
CA ALA A 179 -32.32 2.60 7.19
C ALA A 179 -31.46 1.43 6.67
N PRO A 180 -30.50 0.94 7.47
CA PRO A 180 -29.75 -0.26 7.12
C PRO A 180 -30.64 -1.49 7.28
N GLU A 181 -30.36 -2.52 6.47
CA GLU A 181 -31.09 -3.78 6.44
C GLU A 181 -30.24 -4.88 7.07
N GLU A 182 -30.83 -5.74 7.89
CA GLU A 182 -30.14 -6.90 8.46
C GLU A 182 -29.88 -7.93 7.36
N VAL A 183 -28.62 -8.35 7.21
CA VAL A 183 -28.20 -9.35 6.23
C VAL A 183 -27.60 -10.54 6.95
N ASP A 184 -28.39 -11.59 7.15
CA ASP A 184 -28.00 -12.82 7.86
C ASP A 184 -26.70 -13.41 7.31
N GLU A 185 -26.57 -13.48 5.99
CA GLU A 185 -25.40 -14.02 5.29
C GLU A 185 -24.11 -13.30 5.70
N ARG A 186 -24.22 -12.01 6.06
CA ARG A 186 -23.09 -11.16 6.43
C ARG A 186 -22.98 -10.93 7.94
N GLY A 187 -23.98 -11.34 8.71
CA GLY A 187 -24.03 -11.25 10.17
C GLY A 187 -24.07 -9.81 10.69
N GLY A 188 -24.84 -8.93 10.05
CA GLY A 188 -25.01 -7.55 10.53
C GLY A 188 -25.89 -6.68 9.63
N ASP A 189 -26.01 -5.41 10.01
CA ASP A 189 -26.79 -4.42 9.29
C ASP A 189 -25.97 -3.78 8.17
N PHE A 190 -26.55 -3.66 6.97
CA PHE A 190 -25.89 -3.07 5.81
C PHE A 190 -26.83 -2.19 5.00
N TYR A 191 -26.27 -1.14 4.41
CA TYR A 191 -26.90 -0.44 3.30
C TYR A 191 -26.60 -1.18 2.01
N ILE A 192 -27.64 -1.72 1.39
CA ILE A 192 -27.56 -2.44 0.12
C ILE A 192 -27.77 -1.45 -1.01
N THR A 193 -26.84 -1.45 -1.97
CA THR A 193 -26.92 -0.60 -3.16
C THR A 193 -26.81 -1.45 -4.41
N PRO A 194 -27.77 -1.39 -5.35
CA PRO A 194 -27.63 -2.02 -6.64
C PRO A 194 -26.57 -1.28 -7.47
N ILE A 195 -25.63 -2.03 -8.03
CA ILE A 195 -24.56 -1.53 -8.89
C ILE A 195 -24.42 -2.40 -10.14
N ILE A 196 -23.79 -1.86 -11.17
CA ILE A 196 -23.46 -2.64 -12.38
C ILE A 196 -21.95 -2.75 -12.46
N ILE A 197 -21.44 -3.98 -12.56
CA ILE A 197 -20.02 -4.28 -12.81
C ILE A 197 -19.93 -5.28 -13.95
N ALA A 198 -19.11 -5.01 -14.96
CA ALA A 198 -18.96 -5.89 -16.13
C ALA A 198 -20.31 -6.23 -16.80
N SER A 199 -21.16 -5.22 -16.94
CA SER A 199 -22.52 -5.31 -17.49
C SER A 199 -23.45 -6.27 -16.75
N LYS A 200 -23.10 -6.70 -15.53
CA LYS A 200 -23.92 -7.53 -14.66
C LYS A 200 -24.38 -6.70 -13.46
N GLN A 201 -25.66 -6.81 -13.13
CA GLN A 201 -26.22 -6.23 -11.92
C GLN A 201 -25.70 -7.03 -10.70
N ARG A 202 -25.23 -6.29 -9.70
CA ARG A 202 -24.67 -6.80 -8.44
C ARG A 202 -25.13 -5.90 -7.31
N GLU A 203 -24.92 -6.35 -6.09
CA GLU A 203 -25.20 -5.58 -4.89
C GLU A 203 -23.88 -5.22 -4.21
N LEU A 204 -23.85 -4.01 -3.67
CA LEU A 204 -22.74 -3.49 -2.89
C LEU A 204 -23.22 -3.21 -1.47
N PHE A 205 -22.51 -3.77 -0.50
CA PHE A 205 -22.89 -3.74 0.90
C PHE A 205 -21.97 -2.77 1.66
N HIS A 206 -22.57 -1.81 2.35
CA HIS A 206 -21.86 -0.84 3.18
C HIS A 206 -22.30 -0.93 4.62
N SER A 207 -21.35 -1.01 5.55
CA SER A 207 -21.69 -0.94 6.98
C SER A 207 -22.22 0.46 7.34
N PRO A 208 -23.03 0.58 8.40
CA PRO A 208 -23.52 1.87 8.87
C PRO A 208 -22.41 2.88 9.16
N PHE A 209 -21.31 2.42 9.77
CA PHE A 209 -20.14 3.27 10.04
C PHE A 209 -19.45 3.73 8.76
N HIS A 210 -19.38 2.88 7.74
CA HIS A 210 -18.81 3.27 6.45
C HIS A 210 -19.68 4.31 5.76
N MET A 211 -21.00 4.11 5.76
CA MET A 211 -21.95 5.06 5.15
C MET A 211 -22.09 6.36 5.96
N ALA A 212 -21.75 6.39 7.25
CA ALA A 212 -21.75 7.61 8.05
C ALA A 212 -20.60 8.57 7.73
N LYS A 213 -19.62 8.15 6.92
CA LYS A 213 -18.38 8.89 6.59
C LYS A 213 -18.41 9.55 5.21
N ILE A 214 -19.62 9.85 4.71
CA ILE A 214 -19.85 10.58 3.44
C ILE A 214 -19.49 12.06 3.61
#